data_AF-A0A9D1ZRM2-F1
#
_entry.id   AF-A0A9D1ZRM2-F1
#
_cell.length_a   1.000
_cell.length_b   1.000
_cell.length_c   1.000
_cell.angle_alpha   90.00
_cell.angle_beta   90.00
_cell.angle_gamma   90.00
#
_symmetry.space_group_name_H-M   'P 1'
#
loop_
_entity.id
_entity.type
_entity.pdbx_description
1 polymer ?
#
loop_
_entity_poly.entity_id
_entity_poly.type
_entity_poly.pdbx_seq_one_letter_code
_entity_poly.pdbx_strand_id
1 'polypeptide(L)'
;MFGRNKKSSENAGSVVADATPVVSKAPKTTQPGYTAPKGRPTPSRKEREAARRTPLVPADRKAAKDAQREADREFRAKQQQALQTGDERYLPANDRGPQRRYIRDYVDARFNVGDIMIIVILAVFIVGLFSPSMQQYTILLMWGMILLWVIDYMIMWRGLKKKLTEKFGSIEPRSGFYAFNRVMMLRRFRLPKPQVKRGEYPK
;
A
#
# COMPACT_ATOMS: atom_id res chain seq x y z
N MET A 1 -20.53 12.56 26.30
CA MET A 1 -21.09 13.89 26.66
C MET A 1 -20.06 14.62 27.51
N PHE A 2 -19.40 15.67 27.01
CA PHE A 2 -18.78 16.75 27.80
C PHE A 2 -18.46 17.90 26.83
N GLY A 3 -19.37 18.87 26.75
CA GLY A 3 -19.27 20.05 25.91
C GLY A 3 -18.38 21.11 26.54
N ARG A 4 -17.46 21.68 25.77
CA ARG A 4 -16.60 22.79 26.19
C ARG A 4 -17.08 24.05 25.48
N ASN A 5 -17.72 24.93 26.25
CA ASN A 5 -18.22 26.23 25.83
C ASN A 5 -17.03 27.20 25.67
N LYS A 6 -16.85 27.80 24.49
CA LYS A 6 -15.93 28.93 24.31
C LYS A 6 -16.59 29.97 23.42
N LYS A 7 -17.10 31.03 24.06
CA LYS A 7 -17.46 32.30 23.42
C LYS A 7 -16.22 32.83 22.71
N SER A 8 -16.30 32.97 21.39
CA SER A 8 -15.35 33.68 20.55
C SER A 8 -16.04 34.93 20.04
N SER A 9 -15.50 36.07 20.48
CA SER A 9 -15.36 37.35 19.79
C SER A 9 -16.15 37.57 18.49
N GLU A 10 -16.97 38.62 18.51
CA GLU A 10 -17.19 39.53 17.39
C GLU A 10 -15.88 39.80 16.63
N ASN A 11 -15.84 39.51 15.33
CA ASN A 11 -15.52 40.47 14.28
C ASN A 11 -15.50 39.75 12.93
N ALA A 12 -16.42 40.09 12.03
CA ALA A 12 -16.29 39.80 10.62
C ALA A 12 -17.13 40.82 9.83
N GLY A 13 -16.56 41.99 9.62
CA GLY A 13 -16.98 42.93 8.59
C GLY A 13 -16.26 42.61 7.27
N SER A 14 -17.05 42.33 6.23
CA SER A 14 -16.74 42.52 4.81
C SER A 14 -18.08 42.96 4.21
N VAL A 15 -18.22 44.08 3.51
CA VAL A 15 -17.89 44.20 2.08
C VAL A 15 -17.95 45.67 1.61
N VAL A 16 -17.08 45.96 0.62
CA VAL A 16 -17.30 46.77 -0.62
C VAL A 16 -17.20 48.31 -0.60
N ALA A 17 -16.20 48.76 -1.38
CA ALA A 17 -16.08 49.91 -2.30
C ALA A 17 -16.36 51.34 -1.82
N ASP A 18 -15.37 52.23 -2.02
CA ASP A 18 -15.47 53.29 -3.03
C ASP A 18 -14.08 53.81 -3.45
N ALA A 19 -14.00 54.38 -4.65
CA ALA A 19 -12.79 54.73 -5.39
C ALA A 19 -12.50 56.24 -5.41
N THR A 20 -11.24 56.56 -5.74
CA THR A 20 -10.70 57.83 -6.31
C THR A 20 -10.36 59.01 -5.35
N PRO A 21 -9.46 59.94 -5.71
CA PRO A 21 -8.02 59.81 -5.42
C PRO A 21 -7.41 61.10 -4.81
N VAL A 22 -6.38 61.03 -3.96
CA VAL A 22 -5.66 62.26 -3.56
C VAL A 22 -4.14 62.04 -3.52
N VAL A 23 -3.52 62.50 -4.62
CA VAL A 23 -2.28 63.25 -4.72
C VAL A 23 -1.03 62.71 -3.99
N SER A 24 -0.14 62.19 -4.85
CA SER A 24 1.31 62.07 -4.69
C SER A 24 1.96 63.09 -3.76
N LYS A 25 2.70 62.58 -2.78
CA LYS A 25 3.86 63.28 -2.22
C LYS A 25 5.03 62.31 -2.05
N ALA A 26 5.84 62.21 -3.10
CA ALA A 26 7.23 61.78 -3.04
C ALA A 26 8.08 62.90 -3.65
N PRO A 27 9.41 62.93 -3.46
CA PRO A 27 10.22 62.55 -2.31
C PRO A 27 11.11 63.73 -1.86
N LYS A 28 11.55 63.77 -0.60
CA LYS A 28 12.63 64.69 -0.21
C LYS A 28 13.98 64.08 -0.61
N THR A 29 14.53 64.63 -1.69
CA THR A 29 15.96 64.85 -1.96
C THR A 29 16.96 63.87 -1.32
N THR A 30 17.33 62.85 -2.08
CA THR A 30 18.50 62.00 -1.83
C THR A 30 19.77 62.81 -2.15
N GLN A 31 20.58 63.13 -1.13
CA GLN A 31 21.94 63.60 -1.36
C GLN A 31 22.83 62.43 -1.83
N PRO A 32 23.74 62.63 -2.79
CA PRO A 32 24.70 61.61 -3.19
C PRO A 32 25.71 61.40 -2.04
N GLY A 33 25.61 60.26 -1.35
CA GLY A 33 26.48 59.91 -0.22
C GLY A 33 25.73 59.38 1.02
N TYR A 34 24.40 59.42 1.06
CA TYR A 34 23.65 58.91 2.21
C TYR A 34 23.41 57.39 2.12
N THR A 35 24.23 56.61 2.84
CA THR A 35 23.99 55.18 3.07
C THR A 35 23.16 55.04 4.33
N ALA A 36 21.94 54.50 4.22
CA ALA A 36 21.08 54.27 5.39
C ALA A 36 21.81 53.37 6.41
N PRO A 37 21.78 53.70 7.72
CA PRO A 37 22.45 52.91 8.74
C PRO A 37 21.90 51.47 8.70
N LYS A 38 22.80 50.48 8.68
CA LYS A 38 22.46 49.05 8.61
C LYS A 38 21.57 48.71 9.81
N GLY A 39 20.26 48.71 9.58
CA GLY A 39 19.21 48.77 10.61
C GLY A 39 19.04 47.51 11.46
N ARG A 40 20.00 46.58 11.45
CA ARG A 40 20.05 45.47 12.41
C ARG A 40 21.45 44.88 12.51
N PRO A 41 21.92 44.59 13.74
CA PRO A 41 23.09 43.75 13.93
C PRO A 41 22.90 42.42 13.21
N THR A 42 23.91 41.97 12.48
CA THR A 42 23.91 40.61 11.93
C THR A 42 23.83 39.61 13.09
N PRO A 43 22.88 38.67 13.08
CA PRO A 43 22.68 37.73 14.19
C PRO A 43 23.98 36.97 14.50
N SER A 44 24.24 36.85 15.80
CA SER A 44 25.48 36.25 16.32
C SER A 44 25.60 34.80 15.87
N ARG A 45 26.84 34.32 15.70
CA ARG A 45 27.10 32.94 15.27
C ARG A 45 26.37 31.92 16.15
N LYS A 46 26.29 32.17 17.46
CA LYS A 46 25.58 31.32 18.43
C LYS A 46 24.07 31.23 18.16
N GLU A 47 23.43 32.33 17.76
CA GLU A 47 22.00 32.38 17.42
C GLU A 47 21.73 31.66 16.09
N ARG A 48 22.62 31.80 15.11
CA ARG A 48 22.53 31.07 13.85
C ARG A 48 22.78 29.57 14.02
N GLU A 49 23.64 29.18 14.95
CA GLU A 49 23.87 27.78 15.31
C GLU A 49 22.69 27.22 16.10
N ALA A 50 22.11 27.96 17.05
CA ALA A 50 20.91 27.55 17.79
C ALA A 50 19.69 27.41 16.87
N ALA A 51 19.49 28.33 15.93
CA ALA A 51 18.41 28.25 14.94
C ALA A 51 18.59 27.09 13.94
N ARG A 52 19.83 26.64 13.70
CA ARG A 52 20.12 25.44 12.90
C ARG A 52 20.06 24.14 13.69
N ARG A 53 20.11 24.20 15.03
CA ARG A 53 20.01 23.02 15.90
C ARG A 53 18.55 22.61 16.03
N THR A 54 18.10 21.74 15.13
CA THR A 54 16.84 21.03 15.31
C THR A 54 17.04 19.95 16.39
N PRO A 55 16.26 19.94 17.49
CA PRO A 55 16.41 18.93 18.52
C PRO A 55 16.08 17.54 17.96
N LEU A 56 16.95 16.57 18.24
CA LEU A 56 16.81 15.18 17.77
C LEU A 56 15.55 14.48 18.33
N VAL A 57 14.99 15.02 19.42
CA VAL A 57 13.77 14.54 20.08
C VAL A 57 12.71 15.65 20.02
N PRO A 58 11.50 15.36 19.52
CA PRO A 58 10.40 16.31 19.54
C PRO A 58 10.13 16.79 20.97
N ALA A 59 10.00 18.11 21.15
CA ALA A 59 9.73 18.72 22.45
C ALA A 59 8.44 18.17 23.11
N ASP A 60 7.48 17.75 22.29
CA ASP A 60 6.27 17.07 22.74
C ASP A 60 6.21 15.63 22.22
N ARG A 61 6.68 14.70 23.05
CA ARG A 61 6.68 13.26 22.76
C ARG A 61 5.26 12.71 22.53
N LYS A 62 4.22 13.34 23.10
CA LYS A 62 2.84 12.87 22.96
C LYS A 62 2.29 13.27 21.58
N ALA A 63 2.45 14.54 21.21
CA ALA A 63 2.08 15.02 19.88
C ALA A 63 2.84 14.27 18.76
N ALA A 64 4.13 13.98 18.95
CA ALA A 64 4.90 13.20 17.99
C ALA A 64 4.42 11.74 17.86
N LYS A 65 4.04 11.10 18.97
CA LYS A 65 3.46 9.75 18.96
C LYS A 65 2.10 9.72 18.28
N ASP A 66 1.26 10.72 18.52
CA ASP A 66 -0.06 10.79 17.90
C ASP A 66 0.06 11.05 16.39
N ALA A 67 0.99 11.92 15.97
CA ALA A 67 1.32 12.13 14.55
C ALA A 67 1.88 10.87 13.88
N GLN A 68 2.76 10.11 14.56
CA GLN A 68 3.25 8.81 14.05
C GLN A 68 2.10 7.81 13.89
N ARG A 69 1.19 7.72 14.87
CA ARG A 69 0.01 6.85 14.79
C ARG A 69 -0.91 7.24 13.63
N GLU A 70 -1.08 8.53 13.36
CA GLU A 70 -1.82 9.02 12.20
C GLU A 70 -1.14 8.62 10.89
N ALA A 71 0.16 8.86 10.76
CA ALA A 71 0.93 8.45 9.60
C ALA A 71 0.86 6.92 9.36
N ASP A 72 0.95 6.11 10.41
CA ASP A 72 0.82 4.65 10.31
C ASP A 72 -0.60 4.20 9.92
N ARG A 73 -1.63 4.93 10.36
CA ARG A 73 -3.02 4.68 9.96
C ARG A 73 -3.23 5.00 8.48
N GLU A 74 -2.73 6.13 8.03
CA GLU A 74 -2.79 6.52 6.61
C GLU A 74 -2.01 5.55 5.72
N PHE A 75 -0.82 5.14 6.15
CA PHE A 75 -0.02 4.17 5.42
C PHE A 75 -0.75 2.84 5.30
N ARG A 76 -1.31 2.32 6.40
CA ARG A 76 -2.12 1.09 6.37
C ARG A 76 -3.35 1.22 5.48
N ALA A 77 -4.04 2.37 5.50
CA ALA A 77 -5.17 2.62 4.61
C ALA A 77 -4.74 2.58 3.13
N LYS A 78 -3.62 3.22 2.77
CA LYS A 78 -3.04 3.18 1.42
C LYS A 78 -2.63 1.76 1.01
N GLN A 79 -2.04 0.98 1.92
CA GLN A 79 -1.72 -0.43 1.66
C GLN A 79 -2.98 -1.26 1.40
N GLN A 80 -4.04 -1.10 2.21
CA GLN A 80 -5.31 -1.80 1.99
C GLN A 80 -5.95 -1.43 0.66
N GLN A 81 -5.93 -0.15 0.29
CA GLN A 81 -6.40 0.30 -1.02
C GLN A 81 -5.58 -0.33 -2.14
N ALA A 82 -4.25 -0.34 -2.02
CA ALA A 82 -3.36 -0.93 -3.01
C ALA A 82 -3.51 -2.45 -3.15
N LEU A 83 -3.85 -3.18 -2.08
CA LEU A 83 -4.22 -4.59 -2.20
C LEU A 83 -5.49 -4.81 -3.03
N GLN A 84 -6.37 -3.82 -3.11
CA GLN A 84 -7.59 -3.90 -3.91
C GLN A 84 -7.38 -3.39 -5.34
N THR A 85 -6.73 -2.24 -5.50
CA THR A 85 -6.51 -1.58 -6.79
C THR A 85 -5.31 -2.14 -7.55
N GLY A 86 -4.37 -2.80 -6.85
CA GLY A 86 -3.13 -3.29 -7.43
C GLY A 86 -2.03 -2.22 -7.59
N ASP A 87 -2.15 -1.03 -6.98
CA ASP A 87 -1.11 0.01 -7.05
C ASP A 87 0.20 -0.46 -6.41
N GLU A 88 1.19 -0.80 -7.24
CA GLU A 88 2.46 -1.37 -6.82
C GLU A 88 3.23 -0.50 -5.82
N ARG A 89 2.99 0.82 -5.78
CA ARG A 89 3.74 1.75 -4.90
C ARG A 89 3.50 1.47 -3.41
N TYR A 90 2.30 1.04 -3.05
CA TYR A 90 1.90 0.79 -1.66
C TYR A 90 1.68 -0.69 -1.36
N LEU A 91 2.02 -1.60 -2.27
CA LEU A 91 1.95 -3.04 -1.99
C LEU A 91 2.96 -3.44 -0.88
N PRO A 92 2.75 -4.57 -0.18
CA PRO A 92 3.78 -5.17 0.66
C PRO A 92 5.04 -5.50 -0.15
N ALA A 93 6.22 -5.49 0.49
CA ALA A 93 7.49 -5.75 -0.19
C ALA A 93 7.52 -7.12 -0.91
N ASN A 94 6.80 -8.11 -0.38
CA ASN A 94 6.73 -9.47 -0.94
C ASN A 94 5.90 -9.57 -2.23
N ASP A 95 4.98 -8.63 -2.45
CA ASP A 95 4.06 -8.62 -3.60
C ASP A 95 4.46 -7.62 -4.70
N ARG A 96 5.45 -6.76 -4.40
CA ARG A 96 5.96 -5.71 -5.28
C ARG A 96 6.91 -6.27 -6.34
N GLY A 97 6.94 -5.60 -7.48
CA GLY A 97 7.92 -5.85 -8.54
C GLY A 97 7.34 -6.54 -9.77
N PRO A 98 8.04 -6.41 -10.92
CA PRO A 98 7.55 -6.88 -12.21
C PRO A 98 7.42 -8.40 -12.28
N GLN A 99 8.33 -9.15 -11.62
CA GLN A 99 8.23 -10.62 -11.58
C GLN A 99 7.05 -11.09 -10.72
N ARG A 100 6.85 -10.47 -9.54
CA ARG A 100 5.70 -10.79 -8.67
C ARG A 100 4.38 -10.51 -9.35
N ARG A 101 4.27 -9.38 -10.06
CA ARG A 101 3.09 -9.06 -10.87
C ARG A 101 2.85 -10.12 -11.95
N TYR A 102 3.87 -10.50 -12.71
CA TYR A 102 3.74 -11.55 -13.71
C TYR A 102 3.25 -12.88 -13.14
N ILE A 103 3.78 -13.28 -11.98
CA ILE A 103 3.33 -14.48 -11.26
C ILE A 103 1.87 -14.35 -10.84
N ARG A 104 1.46 -13.20 -10.28
CA ARG A 104 0.07 -12.95 -9.87
C ARG A 104 -0.87 -13.10 -11.06
N ASP A 105 -0.58 -12.41 -12.15
CA ASP A 105 -1.43 -12.37 -13.34
C ASP A 105 -1.50 -13.77 -13.99
N TYR A 106 -0.38 -14.48 -14.10
CA TYR A 106 -0.35 -15.84 -14.67
C TYR A 106 -1.16 -16.85 -13.86
N VAL A 107 -1.00 -16.84 -12.53
CA VAL A 107 -1.69 -17.76 -11.61
C VAL A 107 -3.19 -17.45 -11.52
N ASP A 108 -3.56 -16.16 -11.63
CA ASP A 108 -4.95 -15.71 -11.57
C ASP A 108 -5.71 -15.86 -12.89
N ALA A 109 -5.00 -15.90 -14.03
CA ALA A 109 -5.56 -16.22 -15.34
C ALA A 109 -5.91 -17.71 -15.47
N ARG A 110 -5.20 -18.60 -14.76
CA ARG A 110 -5.39 -20.07 -14.84
C ARG A 110 -6.63 -20.53 -14.06
N PHE A 111 -7.30 -21.55 -14.59
CA PHE A 111 -8.21 -22.39 -13.80
C PHE A 111 -7.39 -23.33 -12.92
N ASN A 112 -7.34 -23.05 -11.61
CA ASN A 112 -6.63 -23.89 -10.64
C ASN A 112 -7.55 -25.02 -10.19
N VAL A 113 -7.07 -26.27 -10.24
CA VAL A 113 -7.85 -27.44 -9.78
C VAL A 113 -8.22 -27.29 -8.30
N GLY A 114 -7.35 -26.67 -7.51
CA GLY A 114 -7.55 -26.41 -6.09
C GLY A 114 -8.84 -25.65 -5.76
N ASP A 115 -9.31 -24.74 -6.62
CA ASP A 115 -10.54 -23.97 -6.38
C ASP A 115 -11.77 -24.88 -6.34
N ILE A 116 -11.85 -25.85 -7.24
CA ILE A 116 -12.96 -26.81 -7.34
C ILE A 116 -12.76 -27.93 -6.31
N MET A 117 -11.51 -28.35 -6.14
CA MET A 117 -11.14 -29.45 -5.26
C MET A 117 -11.55 -29.21 -3.81
N ILE A 118 -11.54 -27.97 -3.31
CA ILE A 118 -12.01 -27.66 -1.94
C ILE A 118 -13.48 -28.06 -1.75
N ILE A 119 -14.34 -27.77 -2.73
CA ILE A 119 -15.76 -28.14 -2.68
C ILE A 119 -15.92 -29.66 -2.74
N VAL A 120 -15.16 -30.31 -3.62
CA VAL A 120 -15.19 -31.78 -3.78
C VAL A 120 -14.68 -32.50 -2.53
N ILE A 121 -13.55 -32.05 -1.95
CA ILE A 121 -12.99 -32.60 -0.72
C ILE A 121 -14.00 -32.48 0.42
N LEU A 122 -14.65 -31.32 0.56
CA LEU A 122 -15.67 -31.14 1.60
C LEU A 122 -16.84 -32.12 1.42
N ALA A 123 -17.31 -32.32 0.19
CA ALA A 123 -18.37 -33.28 -0.10
C ALA A 123 -17.95 -34.73 0.22
N VAL A 124 -16.75 -35.14 -0.22
CA VAL A 124 -16.19 -36.48 0.05
C VAL A 124 -15.99 -36.70 1.55
N PHE A 125 -15.54 -35.67 2.27
CA PHE A 125 -15.37 -35.71 3.72
C PHE A 125 -16.71 -35.92 4.45
N ILE A 126 -17.77 -35.20 4.05
CA ILE A 126 -19.11 -35.37 4.62
C ILE A 126 -19.62 -36.80 4.36
N VAL A 127 -19.47 -37.32 3.14
CA VAL A 127 -19.84 -38.71 2.83
C VAL A 127 -19.11 -39.71 3.72
N GLY A 128 -17.81 -39.52 3.94
CA GLY A 128 -17.01 -40.38 4.81
C GLY A 128 -17.43 -40.31 6.28
N LEU A 129 -17.91 -39.15 6.74
CA LEU A 129 -18.38 -38.95 8.12
C LEU A 129 -19.69 -39.69 8.41
N PHE A 130 -20.63 -39.69 7.45
CA PHE A 130 -21.96 -40.29 7.63
C PHE A 130 -22.06 -41.74 7.13
N SER A 131 -21.06 -42.23 6.39
CA SER A 131 -21.03 -43.60 5.88
C SER A 131 -19.74 -44.32 6.29
N PRO A 132 -19.68 -44.94 7.49
CA PRO A 132 -18.49 -45.65 7.97
C PRO A 132 -17.98 -46.74 7.01
N SER A 133 -18.90 -47.42 6.32
CA SER A 133 -18.58 -48.42 5.28
C SER A 133 -17.77 -47.85 4.11
N MET A 134 -17.89 -46.55 3.84
CA MET A 134 -17.21 -45.85 2.74
C MET A 134 -15.98 -45.07 3.20
N GLN A 135 -15.72 -45.01 4.51
CA GLN A 135 -14.68 -44.14 5.08
C GLN A 135 -13.29 -44.43 4.49
N GLN A 136 -12.89 -45.70 4.37
CA GLN A 136 -11.60 -46.06 3.78
C GLN A 136 -11.47 -45.58 2.33
N TYR A 137 -12.52 -45.73 1.51
CA TYR A 137 -12.52 -45.26 0.12
C TYR A 137 -12.46 -43.73 0.03
N THR A 138 -13.20 -43.02 0.90
CA THR A 138 -13.14 -41.55 0.94
C THR A 138 -11.76 -41.02 1.35
N ILE A 139 -11.06 -41.71 2.26
CA ILE A 139 -9.70 -41.36 2.66
C ILE A 139 -8.73 -41.58 1.50
N LEU A 140 -8.79 -42.74 0.83
CA LEU A 140 -7.96 -43.02 -0.35
C LEU A 140 -8.21 -42.02 -1.47
N LEU A 141 -9.47 -41.69 -1.74
CA LEU A 141 -9.85 -40.69 -2.74
C LEU A 141 -9.30 -39.30 -2.37
N MET A 142 -9.35 -38.93 -1.09
CA MET A 142 -8.81 -37.66 -0.60
C MET A 142 -7.29 -37.56 -0.83
N TRP A 143 -6.54 -38.62 -0.53
CA TRP A 143 -5.11 -38.70 -0.85
C TRP A 143 -4.83 -38.62 -2.36
N GLY A 144 -5.65 -39.29 -3.18
CA GLY A 144 -5.57 -39.21 -4.64
C GLY A 144 -5.78 -37.78 -5.17
N MET A 145 -6.76 -37.06 -4.63
CA MET A 145 -7.01 -35.66 -4.99
C MET A 145 -5.84 -34.75 -4.59
N ILE A 146 -5.29 -34.93 -3.39
CA ILE A 146 -4.10 -34.18 -2.94
C ILE A 146 -2.93 -34.43 -3.89
N LEU A 147 -2.69 -35.68 -4.28
CA LEU A 147 -1.63 -36.02 -5.24
C LEU A 147 -1.84 -35.34 -6.60
N LEU A 148 -3.07 -35.39 -7.12
CA LEU A 148 -3.43 -34.72 -8.37
C LEU A 148 -3.16 -33.21 -8.29
N TRP A 149 -3.51 -32.57 -7.18
CA TRP A 149 -3.24 -31.15 -6.97
C TRP A 149 -1.75 -30.81 -6.91
N VAL A 150 -0.94 -31.65 -6.25
CA VAL A 150 0.52 -31.50 -6.26
C VAL A 150 1.07 -31.57 -7.68
N ILE A 151 0.58 -32.51 -8.49
CA ILE A 151 0.97 -32.66 -9.90
C ILE A 151 0.56 -31.42 -10.72
N ASP A 152 -0.68 -30.93 -10.56
CA ASP A 152 -1.16 -29.71 -11.23
C ASP A 152 -0.27 -28.50 -10.90
N TYR A 153 0.06 -28.32 -9.62
CA TYR A 153 0.96 -27.26 -9.18
C TYR A 153 2.37 -27.41 -9.79
N MET A 154 2.93 -28.62 -9.82
CA MET A 154 4.25 -28.87 -10.43
C MET A 154 4.26 -28.55 -11.93
N ILE A 155 3.22 -28.94 -12.68
CA ILE A 155 3.08 -28.63 -14.11
C ILE A 155 2.97 -27.11 -14.31
N MET A 156 2.13 -26.44 -13.52
CA MET A 156 1.97 -24.99 -13.57
C MET A 156 3.28 -24.26 -13.27
N TRP A 157 4.00 -24.67 -12.22
CA TRP A 157 5.27 -24.08 -11.83
C TRP A 157 6.35 -24.26 -12.91
N ARG A 158 6.44 -25.45 -13.53
CA ARG A 158 7.37 -25.69 -14.64
C ARG A 158 7.09 -24.75 -15.82
N GLY A 159 5.82 -24.56 -16.18
CA GLY A 159 5.42 -23.63 -17.25
C GLY A 159 5.70 -22.17 -16.90
N LEU A 160 5.35 -21.76 -15.68
CA LEU A 160 5.60 -20.39 -15.18
C LEU A 160 7.10 -20.09 -15.12
N LYS A 161 7.91 -21.02 -14.61
CA LYS A 161 9.37 -20.89 -14.53
C LYS A 161 9.97 -20.63 -15.91
N LYS A 162 9.57 -21.39 -16.93
CA LYS A 162 10.02 -21.20 -18.31
C LYS A 162 9.71 -19.80 -18.82
N LYS A 163 8.45 -19.34 -18.68
CA LYS A 163 8.02 -18.01 -19.11
C LYS A 163 8.71 -16.87 -18.37
N LEU A 164 8.95 -17.03 -17.07
CA LEU A 164 9.70 -16.04 -16.28
C LEU A 164 11.16 -15.94 -16.75
N THR A 165 11.82 -17.07 -17.00
CA THR A 165 13.19 -17.07 -17.52
C THR A 165 13.26 -16.46 -18.92
N GLU A 166 12.30 -16.77 -19.81
CA GLU A 166 12.23 -16.18 -21.15
C GLU A 166 12.03 -14.66 -21.11
N LYS A 167 11.22 -14.14 -20.17
CA LYS A 167 10.89 -12.72 -20.10
C LYS A 167 11.90 -11.87 -19.32
N PHE A 168 12.40 -12.37 -18.19
CA PHE A 168 13.22 -11.61 -17.26
C PHE A 168 14.69 -12.07 -17.19
N GLY A 169 15.04 -13.18 -17.85
CA GLY A 169 16.39 -13.77 -17.85
C GLY A 169 16.81 -14.43 -16.53
N SER A 170 16.27 -13.96 -15.41
CA SER A 170 16.54 -14.47 -14.05
C SER A 170 15.25 -14.56 -13.24
N ILE A 171 15.25 -15.41 -12.22
CA ILE A 171 14.10 -15.63 -11.35
C ILE A 171 14.44 -15.13 -9.95
N GLU A 172 13.60 -14.25 -9.40
CA GLU A 172 13.70 -13.80 -8.03
C GLU A 172 13.64 -14.97 -7.04
N PRO A 173 14.40 -14.90 -5.93
CA PRO A 173 14.31 -15.92 -4.89
C PRO A 173 12.89 -16.02 -4.34
N ARG A 174 12.48 -17.23 -3.94
CA ARG A 174 11.14 -17.50 -3.36
C ARG A 174 9.97 -17.23 -4.32
N SER A 175 10.21 -17.10 -5.63
CA SER A 175 9.13 -17.00 -6.63
C SER A 175 8.22 -18.23 -6.66
N GLY A 176 8.80 -19.42 -6.47
CA GLY A 176 8.02 -20.67 -6.37
C GLY A 176 7.14 -20.70 -5.13
N PHE A 177 7.71 -20.38 -3.96
CA PHE A 177 6.94 -20.29 -2.72
C PHE A 177 5.82 -19.23 -2.79
N TYR A 178 6.07 -18.12 -3.49
CA TYR A 178 5.06 -17.10 -3.73
C TYR A 178 3.92 -17.60 -4.62
N ALA A 179 4.25 -18.26 -5.74
CA ALA A 179 3.26 -18.89 -6.61
C ALA A 179 2.44 -19.93 -5.84
N PHE A 180 3.09 -20.76 -5.03
CA PHE A 180 2.44 -21.76 -4.17
C PHE A 180 1.40 -21.15 -3.23
N ASN A 181 1.78 -20.14 -2.44
CA ASN A 181 0.85 -19.48 -1.51
C ASN A 181 -0.36 -18.88 -2.24
N ARG A 182 -0.15 -18.36 -3.45
CA ARG A 182 -1.24 -17.81 -4.26
C ARG A 182 -2.19 -18.90 -4.74
N VAL A 183 -1.68 -20.04 -5.19
CA VAL A 183 -2.50 -21.18 -5.67
C VAL A 183 -3.30 -21.83 -4.54
N MET A 184 -2.74 -21.89 -3.33
CA MET A 184 -3.40 -22.44 -2.14
C MET A 184 -4.67 -21.68 -1.74
N MET A 185 -4.70 -20.37 -2.00
CA MET A 185 -5.88 -19.55 -1.72
C MET A 185 -6.87 -19.59 -2.89
N LEU A 186 -8.16 -19.66 -2.57
CA LEU A 186 -9.24 -19.51 -3.55
C LEU A 186 -9.12 -18.17 -4.28
N ARG A 187 -9.30 -18.16 -5.61
CA ARG A 187 -9.18 -16.92 -6.43
C ARG A 187 -9.97 -15.74 -5.88
N ARG A 188 -11.14 -15.97 -5.28
CA ARG A 188 -12.00 -14.92 -4.72
C ARG A 188 -11.44 -14.27 -3.45
N PHE A 189 -10.66 -15.01 -2.66
CA PHE A 189 -10.11 -14.56 -1.38
C PHE A 189 -8.63 -14.15 -1.45
N ARG A 190 -8.02 -14.20 -2.64
CA ARG A 190 -6.64 -13.74 -2.84
C ARG A 190 -6.52 -12.23 -2.65
N LEU A 191 -5.49 -11.84 -1.92
CA LEU A 191 -4.99 -10.47 -1.81
C LEU A 191 -3.53 -10.47 -2.28
N PRO A 192 -3.06 -9.50 -3.10
CA PRO A 192 -3.81 -8.49 -3.84
C PRO A 192 -4.88 -9.10 -4.75
N LYS A 193 -6.00 -8.39 -4.96
CA LYS A 193 -7.11 -8.87 -5.80
C LYS A 193 -6.62 -9.17 -7.23
N PRO A 194 -7.12 -10.25 -7.86
CA PRO A 194 -6.84 -10.55 -9.26
C PRO A 194 -7.18 -9.37 -10.17
N GLN A 195 -6.21 -8.91 -10.95
CA GLN A 195 -6.39 -7.79 -11.89
C GLN A 195 -6.80 -8.26 -13.29
N VAL A 196 -6.51 -9.51 -13.63
CA VAL A 196 -6.78 -10.12 -14.94
C VAL A 196 -7.97 -11.08 -14.91
N LYS A 197 -8.67 -11.21 -16.05
CA LYS A 197 -9.73 -12.21 -16.22
C LYS A 197 -9.15 -13.61 -16.40
N ARG A 198 -10.00 -14.64 -16.24
CA ARG A 198 -9.57 -16.02 -16.54
C ARG A 198 -9.24 -16.13 -18.03
N GLY A 199 -8.14 -16.80 -18.36
CA GLY A 199 -7.63 -16.95 -19.73
C GLY A 199 -6.78 -15.78 -20.23
N GLU A 200 -6.73 -14.66 -19.51
CA GLU A 200 -5.96 -13.48 -19.91
C GLU A 200 -4.53 -13.57 -19.36
N TYR A 201 -3.66 -14.27 -20.09
CA TYR A 201 -2.28 -14.47 -19.66
C TYR A 201 -1.42 -13.21 -19.90
N PRO A 202 -0.50 -12.88 -18.97
CA PRO A 202 0.43 -11.79 -19.16
C PRO A 202 1.40 -12.10 -20.32
N LYS A 203 1.52 -11.17 -21.25
CA LYS A 203 2.54 -11.19 -22.32
C LYS A 203 3.89 -10.81 -21.73
#